data_AF-A0A821ZBG6-F1
#
_entry.id   AF-A0A821ZBG6-F1
#
_cell.length_a   1.000
_cell.length_b   1.000
_cell.length_c   1.000
_cell.angle_alpha   90.00
_cell.angle_beta   90.00
_cell.angle_gamma   90.00
#
_symmetry.space_group_name_H-M   'P 1'
#
loop_
_entity.id
_entity.type
_entity.pdbx_description
1 polymer ?
#
loop_
_entity_poly.entity_id
_entity_poly.type
_entity_poly.pdbx_seq_one_letter_code
_entity_poly.pdbx_strand_id
1 'polypeptide(L)'
;MECSAKTREGVQDLFIQAARLSLKNRSHRKSRLNCIELALFDTADLEDYNLLRQLSYPNTHVVLICFSVDNPVSLVNVTIKWIPEVRVHCDQCPVTLVACEKLVTTEIGKRIATQIKADAYMKYSDKTCKDVQDLFILAARLSLRNHSHRKSRQNCVLC
;
A
#
# COMPACT_ATOMS: atom_id res chain seq x y z
N MET A 1 -14.52 17.18 0.78
CA MET A 1 -13.53 16.54 1.66
C MET A 1 -12.22 16.44 0.89
N GLU A 2 -11.30 17.35 1.18
CA GLU A 2 -9.93 17.28 0.69
C GLU A 2 -9.17 16.34 1.62
N CYS A 3 -8.53 15.31 1.07
CA CYS A 3 -7.66 14.40 1.83
C CYS A 3 -6.22 14.83 1.54
N SER A 4 -5.47 15.19 2.57
CA SER A 4 -4.07 15.55 2.43
C SER A 4 -3.20 14.52 3.15
N ALA A 5 -2.40 13.79 2.39
CA ALA A 5 -1.39 12.89 2.94
C ALA A 5 -0.38 13.64 3.83
N LYS A 6 -0.17 14.94 3.57
CA LYS A 6 0.75 15.81 4.34
C LYS A 6 0.20 16.18 5.72
N THR A 7 -1.12 16.39 5.85
CA THR A 7 -1.74 16.79 7.14
C THR A 7 -2.39 15.63 7.88
N ARG A 8 -2.44 14.42 7.27
CA ARG A 8 -3.16 13.22 7.75
C ARG A 8 -4.68 13.42 7.94
N GLU A 9 -5.19 14.61 7.62
CA GLU A 9 -6.58 14.97 7.75
C GLU A 9 -7.43 14.24 6.68
N GLY A 10 -8.51 13.59 7.11
CA GLY A 10 -9.43 12.83 6.23
C GLY A 10 -8.93 11.46 5.75
N VAL A 11 -7.64 11.12 5.96
CA VAL A 11 -7.05 9.84 5.49
C VAL A 11 -7.69 8.63 6.20
N GLN A 12 -7.94 8.73 7.51
CA GLN A 12 -8.59 7.65 8.27
C GLN A 12 -10.02 7.38 7.80
N ASP A 13 -10.82 8.43 7.59
CA ASP A 13 -12.19 8.30 7.09
C ASP A 13 -12.23 7.68 5.70
N LEU A 14 -11.32 8.11 4.83
CA LEU A 14 -11.18 7.57 3.48
C LEU A 14 -10.84 6.07 3.52
N PHE A 15 -9.94 5.67 4.41
CA PHE A 15 -9.60 4.28 4.61
C PHE A 15 -10.79 3.45 5.09
N ILE A 16 -11.52 3.94 6.10
CA ILE A 16 -12.74 3.28 6.61
C ILE A 16 -13.76 3.13 5.48
N GLN A 17 -13.96 4.17 4.67
CA GLN A 17 -14.85 4.11 3.51
C GLN A 17 -14.38 3.09 2.47
N ALA A 18 -13.09 3.07 2.12
CA ALA A 18 -12.52 2.13 1.18
C ALA A 18 -12.64 0.67 1.65
N ALA A 19 -12.38 0.42 2.93
CA ALA A 19 -12.59 -0.87 3.59
C ALA A 19 -14.05 -1.31 3.50
N ARG A 20 -15.00 -0.42 3.85
CA ARG A 20 -16.44 -0.68 3.74
C ARG A 20 -16.85 -1.01 2.31
N LEU A 21 -16.38 -0.23 1.32
CA LEU A 21 -16.67 -0.47 -0.09
C LEU A 21 -16.15 -1.82 -0.57
N SER A 22 -14.99 -2.25 -0.07
CA SER A 22 -14.39 -3.55 -0.40
C SER A 22 -15.12 -4.74 0.23
N LEU A 23 -15.86 -4.52 1.32
CA LEU A 23 -16.61 -5.55 2.05
C LEU A 23 -18.08 -5.71 1.59
N LYS A 24 -18.70 -4.68 0.97
CA LYS A 24 -20.13 -4.65 0.60
C LYS A 24 -20.61 -5.80 -0.31
N ASN A 25 -19.73 -6.46 -1.06
CA ASN A 25 -20.10 -7.57 -1.96
C ASN A 25 -20.17 -8.94 -1.28
N ARG A 26 -19.85 -9.06 0.02
CA ARG A 26 -19.98 -10.31 0.77
C ARG A 26 -21.33 -10.41 1.49
N SER A 27 -22.42 -10.37 0.72
CA SER A 27 -23.70 -10.89 1.21
C SER A 27 -23.52 -12.38 1.55
N HIS A 28 -23.96 -12.80 2.75
CA HIS A 28 -24.17 -14.20 3.18
C HIS A 28 -23.07 -15.04 3.86
N ARG A 29 -21.85 -14.55 4.11
CA ARG A 29 -20.99 -15.23 5.12
C ARG A 29 -20.99 -14.43 6.41
N LYS A 30 -21.39 -15.06 7.52
CA LYS A 30 -21.17 -14.62 8.92
C LYS A 30 -19.68 -14.30 9.11
N SER A 31 -19.22 -13.14 8.63
CA SER A 31 -17.82 -12.76 8.69
C SER A 31 -17.59 -12.12 10.03
N ARG A 32 -16.73 -12.73 10.85
CA ARG A 32 -16.11 -12.10 12.01
C ARG A 32 -15.71 -10.66 11.63
N LEU A 33 -15.96 -9.70 12.51
CA LEU A 33 -15.44 -8.33 12.39
C LEU A 33 -13.94 -8.42 12.12
N ASN A 34 -13.53 -8.15 10.88
CA ASN A 34 -12.13 -8.04 10.53
C ASN A 34 -11.71 -6.63 10.93
N CYS A 35 -10.93 -6.50 12.00
CA CYS A 35 -10.28 -5.25 12.34
C CYS A 35 -9.26 -4.95 11.24
N ILE A 36 -9.44 -3.81 10.55
CA ILE A 36 -8.54 -3.34 9.52
C ILE A 36 -7.87 -2.10 10.11
N GLU A 37 -6.59 -2.22 10.42
CA GLU A 37 -5.76 -1.10 10.85
C GLU A 37 -5.05 -0.54 9.60
N LEU A 38 -4.92 0.78 9.56
CA LEU A 38 -4.09 1.45 8.58
C LEU A 38 -2.90 2.00 9.34
N ALA A 39 -1.72 1.52 9.00
CA ALA A 39 -0.51 2.24 9.30
C ALA A 39 -0.04 2.95 8.01
N LEU A 40 0.72 4.01 8.15
CA LEU A 40 1.36 4.71 7.04
C LEU A 40 2.76 5.02 7.52
N PHE A 41 3.76 4.40 6.91
CA PHE A 41 5.17 4.60 7.26
C PHE A 41 5.82 5.45 6.18
N ASP A 42 5.81 6.75 6.40
CA ASP A 42 6.68 7.67 5.67
C ASP A 42 7.98 7.79 6.47
N THR A 43 9.01 7.03 6.09
CA THR A 43 10.34 7.20 6.67
C THR A 43 11.19 8.00 5.70
N ALA A 44 11.60 9.19 6.11
CA ALA A 44 12.80 9.80 5.54
C ALA A 44 13.93 8.75 5.54
N ASP A 45 14.80 8.76 4.52
CA ASP A 45 15.87 7.78 4.32
C ASP A 45 17.02 7.97 5.33
N LEU A 46 16.69 8.10 6.62
CA LEU A 46 17.62 8.10 7.75
C LEU A 46 17.70 6.67 8.28
N GLU A 47 18.90 6.14 8.39
CA GLU A 47 19.12 4.74 8.78
C GLU A 47 18.54 4.40 10.16
N ASP A 48 18.42 5.39 11.05
CA ASP A 48 17.86 5.24 12.40
C ASP A 48 16.37 4.85 12.42
N TYR A 49 15.63 5.10 11.33
CA TYR A 49 14.20 4.72 11.23
C TYR A 49 13.98 3.33 10.63
N ASN A 50 15.04 2.65 10.17
CA ASN A 50 14.92 1.31 9.59
C ASN A 50 14.33 0.30 10.58
N LEU A 51 14.77 0.33 11.85
CA LEU A 51 14.29 -0.60 12.86
C LEU A 51 12.79 -0.39 13.15
N LEU A 52 12.36 0.88 13.26
CA LEU A 52 10.95 1.21 13.52
C LEU A 52 10.04 0.74 12.38
N ARG A 53 10.48 0.87 11.13
CA ARG A 53 9.75 0.33 9.97
C ARG A 53 9.67 -1.19 10.01
N GLN A 54 10.76 -1.86 10.37
CA GLN A 54 10.79 -3.33 10.47
C GLN A 54 9.86 -3.89 11.55
N LEU A 55 9.66 -3.16 12.65
CA LEU A 55 8.66 -3.53 13.67
C LEU A 55 7.22 -3.55 13.14
N SER A 56 6.97 -2.96 11.97
CA SER A 56 5.66 -2.82 11.38
C SER A 56 5.32 -3.86 10.32
N TYR A 57 6.31 -4.65 9.89
CA TYR A 57 6.12 -5.75 8.95
C TYR A 57 5.38 -6.99 9.50
N PRO A 58 5.50 -7.35 10.79
CA PRO A 58 4.72 -8.44 11.36
C PRO A 58 3.21 -8.22 11.13
N ASN A 59 2.56 -9.24 10.59
CA ASN A 59 1.13 -9.23 10.26
C ASN A 59 0.69 -8.21 9.19
N THR A 60 1.60 -7.68 8.36
CA THR A 60 1.20 -6.88 7.20
C THR A 60 0.44 -7.71 6.15
N HIS A 61 -0.63 -7.11 5.60
CA HIS A 61 -1.53 -7.75 4.64
C HIS A 61 -1.45 -7.16 3.24
N VAL A 62 -0.93 -5.93 3.10
CA VAL A 62 -0.63 -5.28 1.84
C VAL A 62 0.48 -4.25 2.07
N VAL A 63 1.36 -4.07 1.09
CA VAL A 63 2.40 -3.02 1.12
C VAL A 63 2.22 -2.12 -0.09
N LEU A 64 2.30 -0.82 0.11
CA LEU A 64 2.35 0.23 -0.90
C LEU A 64 3.78 0.79 -0.94
N ILE A 65 4.45 0.67 -2.08
CA ILE A 65 5.78 1.29 -2.25
C ILE A 65 5.63 2.47 -3.19
N CYS A 66 5.92 3.66 -2.69
CA CYS A 66 5.83 4.91 -3.44
C CYS A 66 7.20 5.31 -4.02
N PHE A 67 7.23 5.83 -5.23
CA PHE A 67 8.40 6.48 -5.81
C PHE A 67 7.98 7.75 -6.58
N SER A 68 8.88 8.72 -6.70
CA SER A 68 8.70 9.89 -7.56
C SER A 68 9.62 9.77 -8.77
N VAL A 69 9.14 10.20 -9.94
CA VAL A 69 9.97 10.23 -11.15
C VAL A 69 10.91 11.42 -11.19
N ASP A 70 10.56 12.50 -10.49
CA ASP A 70 11.45 13.65 -10.31
C ASP A 70 12.62 13.31 -9.37
N ASN A 71 12.51 12.20 -8.62
CA ASN A 71 13.60 11.62 -7.84
C ASN A 71 13.94 10.20 -8.33
N PRO A 72 14.78 10.04 -9.37
CA PRO A 72 15.12 8.72 -9.92
C PRO A 72 15.80 7.78 -8.90
N VAL A 73 16.44 8.33 -7.86
CA VAL A 73 17.03 7.53 -6.76
C VAL A 73 15.93 6.80 -6.00
N SER A 74 14.75 7.40 -5.82
CA SER A 74 13.61 6.75 -5.16
C SER A 74 13.18 5.48 -5.89
N LEU A 75 13.18 5.49 -7.23
CA LEU A 75 12.88 4.32 -8.05
C LEU A 75 13.97 3.24 -7.96
N VAL A 76 15.24 3.64 -7.98
CA VAL A 76 16.35 2.70 -7.77
C VAL A 76 16.20 1.99 -6.42
N ASN A 77 15.90 2.76 -5.36
CA ASN A 77 15.69 2.24 -4.01
C ASN A 77 14.52 1.24 -3.92
N VAL A 78 13.45 1.39 -4.72
CA VAL A 78 12.40 0.35 -4.80
C VAL A 78 12.99 -1.01 -5.13
N THR A 79 13.88 -1.05 -6.13
CA THR A 79 14.39 -2.31 -6.67
C THR A 79 15.51 -2.89 -5.80
N ILE A 80 16.43 -2.05 -5.32
CA ILE A 80 17.64 -2.51 -4.63
C ILE A 80 17.49 -2.58 -3.11
N LYS A 81 16.50 -1.89 -2.53
CA LYS A 81 16.33 -1.77 -1.07
C LYS A 81 14.95 -2.25 -0.62
N TRP A 82 13.88 -1.59 -1.07
CA TRP A 82 12.54 -1.80 -0.51
C TRP A 82 11.93 -3.16 -0.85
N ILE A 83 12.01 -3.59 -2.10
CA ILE A 83 11.48 -4.90 -2.50
C ILE A 83 12.23 -6.04 -1.81
N PRO A 84 13.57 -6.10 -1.81
CA PRO A 84 14.30 -7.12 -1.06
C PRO A 84 13.92 -7.16 0.42
N GLU A 85 13.84 -6.01 1.09
CA GLU A 85 13.51 -5.95 2.52
C GLU A 85 12.08 -6.42 2.80
N VAL A 86 11.11 -5.98 2.00
CA VAL A 86 9.71 -6.41 2.11
C VAL A 86 9.61 -7.92 1.86
N ARG A 87 10.37 -8.49 0.93
CA ARG A 87 10.32 -9.94 0.70
C ARG A 87 10.94 -10.75 1.85
N VAL A 88 11.94 -10.19 2.56
CA VAL A 88 12.50 -10.83 3.77
C VAL A 88 11.48 -10.86 4.93
N HIS A 89 10.76 -9.76 5.17
CA HIS A 89 9.86 -9.66 6.33
C HIS A 89 8.40 -10.03 6.03
N CYS A 90 8.00 -9.92 4.76
CA CYS A 90 6.62 -9.95 4.27
C CYS A 90 6.53 -10.73 2.93
N ASP A 91 7.19 -11.89 2.83
CA ASP A 91 7.35 -12.67 1.58
C ASP A 91 6.06 -12.78 0.74
N GLN A 92 4.94 -13.18 1.36
CA GLN A 92 3.66 -13.39 0.69
C GLN A 92 2.71 -12.18 0.72
N CYS A 93 3.19 -11.02 1.16
CA CYS A 93 2.39 -9.82 1.22
C CYS A 93 2.28 -9.21 -0.19
N PRO A 94 1.06 -8.92 -0.67
CA PRO A 94 0.89 -8.28 -1.97
C PRO A 94 1.48 -6.87 -1.93
N VAL A 95 2.21 -6.51 -2.98
CA VAL A 95 2.88 -5.20 -3.12
C VAL A 95 2.22 -4.41 -4.24
N THR A 96 1.80 -3.18 -3.94
CA THR A 96 1.35 -2.21 -4.95
C THR A 96 2.43 -1.16 -5.15
N LEU A 97 2.90 -0.98 -6.38
CA LEU A 97 3.81 0.11 -6.73
C LEU A 97 3.02 1.38 -7.05
N VAL A 98 3.38 2.50 -6.42
CA VAL A 98 2.71 3.80 -6.58
C VAL A 98 3.68 4.82 -7.16
N ALA A 99 3.35 5.39 -8.31
CA ALA A 99 4.11 6.49 -8.91
C ALA A 99 3.51 7.84 -8.51
N CYS A 100 4.24 8.66 -7.77
CA CYS A 100 3.78 9.93 -7.18
C CYS A 100 3.93 11.16 -8.08
N GLU A 101 3.98 11.01 -9.41
CA GLU A 101 4.32 12.12 -10.31
C GLU A 101 3.43 12.16 -11.56
N LYS A 102 3.11 13.37 -12.02
CA LYS A 102 2.24 13.56 -13.19
C LYS A 102 2.92 13.12 -14.50
N LEU A 103 4.24 13.22 -14.59
CA LEU A 103 5.00 13.05 -15.84
C LEU A 103 5.30 11.58 -16.19
N VAL A 104 5.01 10.64 -15.30
CA VAL A 104 5.23 9.21 -15.57
C VAL A 104 4.24 8.71 -16.61
N THR A 105 4.72 8.16 -17.73
CA THR A 105 3.83 7.42 -18.64
C THR A 105 3.44 6.10 -17.99
N THR A 106 2.17 5.73 -18.12
CA THR A 106 1.60 4.54 -17.50
C THR A 106 2.37 3.27 -17.89
N GLU A 107 2.94 3.25 -19.08
CA GLU A 107 3.74 2.17 -19.63
C GLU A 107 5.04 1.94 -18.85
N ILE A 108 5.76 3.00 -18.49
CA ILE A 108 7.02 2.90 -17.73
C ILE A 108 6.76 2.31 -16.35
N GLY A 109 5.77 2.86 -15.63
CA GLY A 109 5.43 2.36 -14.30
C GLY A 109 4.94 0.91 -14.29
N LYS A 110 4.15 0.51 -15.30
CA LYS A 110 3.75 -0.90 -15.49
C LYS A 110 4.92 -1.84 -15.76
N ARG A 111 5.91 -1.41 -16.55
CA ARG A 111 7.12 -2.20 -16.82
C ARG A 111 7.91 -2.44 -15.53
N ILE A 112 8.12 -1.40 -14.73
CA ILE A 112 8.81 -1.50 -13.44
C ILE A 112 8.03 -2.43 -12.50
N ALA A 113 6.71 -2.24 -12.38
CA ALA A 113 5.86 -3.09 -11.55
C ALA A 113 5.98 -4.58 -11.95
N THR A 114 6.10 -4.86 -13.25
CA THR A 114 6.33 -6.21 -13.76
C THR A 114 7.71 -6.74 -13.36
N GLN A 115 8.76 -5.92 -13.48
CA GLN A 115 10.13 -6.30 -13.11
C GLN A 115 10.25 -6.67 -11.63
N ILE A 116 9.62 -5.91 -10.74
CA ILE A 116 9.65 -6.17 -9.29
C ILE A 116 8.59 -7.17 -8.82
N LYS A 117 7.80 -7.73 -9.75
CA LYS A 117 6.66 -8.62 -9.45
C LYS A 117 5.68 -8.01 -8.44
N ALA A 118 5.33 -6.73 -8.63
CA ALA A 118 4.26 -6.10 -7.87
C ALA A 118 2.91 -6.66 -8.32
N ASP A 119 2.02 -6.86 -7.36
CA ASP A 119 0.65 -7.35 -7.58
C ASP A 119 -0.24 -6.30 -8.25
N ALA A 120 0.10 -5.03 -8.08
CA ALA A 120 -0.56 -3.93 -8.76
C ALA A 120 0.36 -2.73 -8.98
N TYR A 121 -0.05 -1.86 -9.91
CA TYR A 121 0.56 -0.57 -10.17
C TYR A 121 -0.51 0.51 -10.19
N MET A 122 -0.23 1.64 -9.57
CA MET A 122 -1.09 2.81 -9.61
C MET A 122 -0.27 4.08 -9.83
N LYS A 123 -0.78 4.95 -10.70
CA LYS A 123 -0.26 6.30 -10.86
C LYS A 123 -1.09 7.23 -9.99
N TYR A 124 -0.41 8.05 -9.21
CA TYR A 124 -0.99 9.15 -8.47
C TYR A 124 -0.82 10.44 -9.28
N SER A 125 -1.92 11.12 -9.58
CA SER A 125 -1.89 12.47 -10.13
C SER A 125 -2.28 13.43 -9.02
N ASP A 126 -1.40 14.36 -8.69
CA ASP A 126 -1.42 15.29 -7.53
C ASP A 126 -2.60 16.29 -7.52
N LYS A 127 -3.77 15.89 -8.02
CA LYS A 127 -4.90 16.76 -8.38
C LYS A 127 -6.27 16.27 -7.92
N THR A 128 -6.45 15.02 -7.48
CA THR A 128 -7.77 14.55 -7.05
C THR A 128 -7.74 13.62 -5.84
N CYS A 129 -8.68 13.83 -4.91
CA CYS A 129 -8.98 12.93 -3.78
C CYS A 129 -9.37 11.50 -4.25
N LYS A 130 -9.73 11.35 -5.53
CA LYS A 130 -10.13 10.08 -6.15
C LYS A 130 -8.97 9.08 -6.27
N ASP A 131 -7.77 9.54 -6.63
CA ASP A 131 -6.61 8.64 -6.77
C ASP A 131 -6.23 8.03 -5.41
N VAL A 132 -6.33 8.80 -4.33
CA VAL A 132 -6.10 8.29 -2.97
C VAL A 132 -7.18 7.27 -2.59
N GLN A 133 -8.45 7.55 -2.92
CA GLN A 133 -9.55 6.63 -2.65
C GLN A 133 -9.39 5.29 -3.38
N ASP A 134 -9.08 5.34 -4.67
CA ASP A 134 -8.90 4.16 -5.52
C ASP A 134 -7.69 3.33 -5.06
N LEU A 135 -6.62 3.97 -4.58
CA LEU A 135 -5.46 3.31 -3.98
C LEU A 135 -5.84 2.52 -2.72
N PHE A 136 -6.57 3.13 -1.79
CA PHE A 136 -7.01 2.45 -0.57
C PHE A 136 -8.01 1.32 -0.87
N ILE A 137 -8.90 1.50 -1.85
CA ILE A 137 -9.81 0.42 -2.28
C ILE A 137 -9.02 -0.74 -2.87
N LEU A 138 -8.03 -0.47 -3.72
CA LEU A 138 -7.16 -1.48 -4.31
C LEU A 138 -6.41 -2.26 -3.21
N ALA A 139 -5.81 -1.54 -2.26
CA ALA A 139 -5.07 -2.12 -1.15
C ALA A 139 -5.96 -3.03 -0.29
N ALA A 140 -7.16 -2.56 0.06
CA ALA A 140 -8.15 -3.35 0.81
C ALA A 140 -8.62 -4.59 0.04
N ARG A 141 -8.74 -4.51 -1.29
CA ARG A 141 -9.09 -5.69 -2.11
C ARG A 141 -7.97 -6.72 -2.12
N LEU A 142 -6.72 -6.28 -2.25
CA LEU A 142 -5.55 -7.16 -2.24
C LEU A 142 -5.36 -7.85 -0.88
N SER A 143 -5.54 -7.11 0.23
CA SER A 143 -5.46 -7.69 1.57
C SER A 143 -6.52 -8.78 1.81
N LEU A 144 -7.71 -8.66 1.21
CA LEU A 144 -8.79 -9.63 1.31
C LEU A 144 -8.60 -10.90 0.46
N ARG A 145 -7.73 -10.89 -0.57
CA ARG A 145 -7.50 -12.05 -1.46
C ARG A 145 -6.62 -13.12 -0.81
N ASN A 146 -5.66 -12.73 0.04
CA ASN A 146 -4.68 -13.67 0.63
C ASN A 146 -5.12 -14.29 1.97
N HIS A 147 -6.34 -14.02 2.44
CA HIS A 147 -6.88 -14.60 3.68
C HIS A 147 -7.20 -16.10 3.63
N SER A 148 -7.11 -16.77 2.48
CA SER A 148 -7.36 -18.22 2.36
C SER A 148 -6.21 -19.10 2.89
N HIS A 149 -4.98 -18.57 3.03
CA HIS A 149 -3.80 -19.37 3.44
C HIS A 149 -3.18 -19.00 4.80
N ARG A 150 -3.55 -17.88 5.43
CA ARG A 150 -2.98 -17.46 6.74
C ARG A 150 -3.93 -17.77 7.91
N LYS A 151 -3.64 -18.82 8.67
CA LYS A 151 -4.18 -19.03 10.04
C LYS A 151 -3.40 -18.17 11.03
N SER A 152 -3.64 -16.87 11.10
CA SER A 152 -3.17 -16.06 12.24
C SER A 152 -4.10 -14.88 12.47
N ARG A 153 -4.29 -14.54 13.75
CA ARG A 153 -5.22 -13.54 14.25
C ARG A 153 -4.79 -12.13 13.80
N GLN A 154 -5.71 -11.47 13.09
CA GLN A 154 -6.06 -10.05 13.07
C GLN A 154 -4.92 -9.04 13.28
N ASN A 155 -4.59 -8.31 12.20
CA ASN A 155 -4.45 -6.84 12.11
C ASN A 155 -4.02 -6.50 10.69
N CYS A 156 -4.84 -5.75 9.93
CA CYS A 156 -4.39 -5.23 8.64
C CYS A 156 -3.30 -4.20 8.90
N VAL A 157 -2.17 -4.27 8.20
CA VAL A 157 -1.17 -3.20 8.20
C VAL A 157 -0.90 -2.89 6.74
N LEU A 158 -0.87 -1.61 6.43
CA LEU A 158 -0.47 -1.05 5.16
C LEU A 158 0.87 -0.39 5.45
N CYS A 159 1.92 -0.77 4.73
CA CYS A 159 3.21 -0.06 4.79
C CYS A 159 3.37 0.74 3.53
#